data_AF-A0A2E0L5Z5-F1
#
_entry.id   AF-A0A2E0L5Z5-F1
#
_cell.length_a   1.000
_cell.length_b   1.000
_cell.length_c   1.000
_cell.angle_alpha   90.00
_cell.angle_beta   90.00
_cell.angle_gamma   90.00
#
_symmetry.space_group_name_H-M   'P 1'
#
loop_
_entity.id
_entity.type
_entity.pdbx_description
1 polymer ?
#
loop_
_entity_poly.entity_id
_entity_poly.type
_entity_poly.pdbx_seq_one_letter_code
_entity_poly.pdbx_strand_id
1 'polypeptide(L)'
;MKIFVSYARANKETVLEILQPLKSHTIWIDDRLNIGQDWWAVIEQEIAACHCFLLAITPQSLESEYCQRELDYARKLNKPIAPILIQPATIPEDLHKLQLIDLCAGLTATTTIALLNGLFEIERQVFNPLRNPGSNGEAPTQHLSISDLYFVSVSRTKRLIYEQILGAKLQFMPIEVDELQRVDPVEVASRKVVTAWQIVQKPVFVEQTALAVRAWGGLPGGMTNVFTSAMGMGNLCRALNAFDDHYAEAISVIAFSDGDIRRTFVGALPGEIASRPRGEGYRWNPIFIPQGFDKTFGEMNEEEVLSISMRRRAIVDFMRFLQSNYVLD
;
A
#
# COMPACT_ATOMS: atom_id res chain seq x y z
N MET A 1 -6.35 -4.74 -2.97
CA MET A 1 -6.84 -6.13 -3.18
C MET A 1 -8.36 -6.19 -3.14
N LYS A 2 -8.98 -7.28 -3.59
CA LYS A 2 -10.42 -7.57 -3.33
C LYS A 2 -10.56 -8.20 -1.94
N ILE A 3 -11.29 -7.57 -1.03
CA ILE A 3 -11.50 -8.02 0.35
C ILE A 3 -12.96 -8.40 0.52
N PHE A 4 -13.21 -9.64 0.95
CA PHE A 4 -14.53 -10.06 1.41
C PHE A 4 -14.63 -9.80 2.91
N VAL A 5 -15.68 -9.11 3.36
CA VAL A 5 -15.87 -8.78 4.77
C VAL A 5 -17.05 -9.56 5.34
N SER A 6 -16.77 -10.46 6.27
CA SER A 6 -17.77 -11.22 7.02
C SER A 6 -18.00 -10.59 8.39
N TYR A 7 -19.26 -10.27 8.70
CA TYR A 7 -19.66 -9.58 9.93
C TYR A 7 -21.11 -9.91 10.31
N ALA A 8 -21.44 -9.78 11.59
CA ALA A 8 -22.84 -9.87 12.02
C ALA A 8 -23.58 -8.58 11.66
N ARG A 9 -24.80 -8.71 11.11
CA ARG A 9 -25.61 -7.57 10.62
C ARG A 9 -25.80 -6.46 11.67
N ALA A 10 -25.89 -6.82 12.95
CA ALA A 10 -26.04 -5.88 14.06
C ALA A 10 -24.84 -4.91 14.18
N ASN A 11 -23.69 -5.25 13.61
CA ASN A 11 -22.46 -4.47 13.67
C ASN A 11 -22.15 -3.71 12.36
N LYS A 12 -23.12 -3.58 11.44
CA LYS A 12 -22.92 -2.97 10.12
C LYS A 12 -22.29 -1.58 10.20
N GLU A 13 -22.80 -0.71 11.07
CA GLU A 13 -22.33 0.67 11.20
C GLU A 13 -20.86 0.73 11.64
N THR A 14 -20.51 0.03 12.72
CA THR A 14 -19.13 -0.07 13.22
C THR A 14 -18.18 -0.65 12.16
N VAL A 15 -18.61 -1.65 11.41
CA VAL A 15 -17.80 -2.23 10.32
C VAL A 15 -17.58 -1.20 9.21
N LEU A 16 -18.61 -0.47 8.79
CA LEU A 16 -18.47 0.57 7.76
C LEU A 16 -17.49 1.68 8.18
N GLU A 17 -17.45 2.04 9.46
CA GLU A 17 -16.46 2.97 10.01
C GLU A 17 -15.03 2.41 9.91
N ILE A 18 -14.84 1.15 10.34
CA ILE A 18 -13.54 0.46 10.28
C ILE A 18 -13.03 0.33 8.84
N LEU A 19 -13.92 0.23 7.86
CA LEU A 19 -13.57 0.11 6.45
C LEU A 19 -13.24 1.46 5.78
N GLN A 20 -13.53 2.62 6.40
CA GLN A 20 -13.23 3.94 5.82
C GLN A 20 -11.76 4.13 5.40
N PRO A 21 -10.75 3.71 6.18
CA PRO A 21 -9.34 3.83 5.79
C PRO A 21 -8.94 2.89 4.65
N LEU A 22 -9.77 1.89 4.33
CA LEU A 22 -9.48 0.83 3.36
C LEU A 22 -10.03 1.13 1.95
N LYS A 23 -10.40 2.38 1.65
CA LYS A 23 -10.97 2.80 0.34
C LYS A 23 -10.10 2.51 -0.88
N SER A 24 -8.80 2.29 -0.69
CA SER A 24 -7.90 1.84 -1.78
C SER A 24 -8.12 0.39 -2.21
N HIS A 25 -8.93 -0.37 -1.47
CA HIS A 25 -9.24 -1.76 -1.72
C HIS A 25 -10.65 -1.91 -2.27
N THR A 26 -10.87 -2.93 -3.09
CA THR A 26 -12.22 -3.29 -3.55
C THR A 26 -12.87 -4.11 -2.44
N ILE A 27 -13.78 -3.50 -1.69
CA ILE A 27 -14.41 -4.15 -0.54
C ILE A 27 -15.77 -4.70 -0.96
N TRP A 28 -15.98 -5.98 -0.68
CA TRP A 28 -17.28 -6.61 -0.78
C TRP A 28 -17.86 -6.82 0.61
N ILE A 29 -19.08 -6.33 0.80
CA ILE A 29 -19.90 -6.54 1.99
C ILE A 29 -21.26 -7.07 1.53
N ASP A 30 -21.83 -7.97 2.31
CA ASP A 30 -23.21 -8.42 2.09
C ASP A 30 -24.19 -7.33 2.56
N ASP A 31 -24.87 -6.66 1.62
CA ASP A 31 -25.96 -5.71 1.87
C ASP A 31 -27.28 -6.24 1.28
N ARG A 32 -27.98 -7.04 2.07
CA ARG A 32 -29.13 -7.86 1.65
C ARG A 32 -30.38 -7.04 1.33
N LEU A 33 -30.47 -6.48 0.11
CA LEU A 33 -31.60 -5.62 -0.30
C LEU A 33 -32.46 -6.10 -1.48
N ASN A 34 -32.31 -7.31 -2.03
CA ASN A 34 -33.21 -7.81 -3.10
C ASN A 34 -33.69 -9.25 -2.87
N ILE A 35 -34.88 -9.60 -3.36
CA ILE A 35 -35.53 -10.92 -3.22
C ILE A 35 -35.45 -11.67 -4.56
N GLY A 36 -35.07 -12.96 -4.56
CA GLY A 36 -35.30 -13.87 -5.70
C GLY A 36 -34.11 -14.53 -6.42
N GLN A 37 -32.88 -14.48 -5.92
CA GLN A 37 -31.72 -15.22 -6.47
C GLN A 37 -31.16 -16.26 -5.50
N ASP A 38 -30.42 -17.24 -6.00
CA ASP A 38 -29.61 -18.15 -5.17
C ASP A 38 -28.39 -17.39 -4.63
N TRP A 39 -28.61 -16.64 -3.56
CA TRP A 39 -27.65 -15.72 -2.95
C TRP A 39 -26.37 -16.40 -2.47
N TRP A 40 -26.45 -17.68 -2.14
CA TRP A 40 -25.29 -18.42 -1.64
C TRP A 40 -24.25 -18.63 -2.73
N ALA A 41 -24.68 -18.90 -3.97
CA ALA A 41 -23.77 -19.02 -5.11
C ALA A 41 -22.99 -17.72 -5.36
N VAL A 42 -23.63 -16.56 -5.16
CA VAL A 42 -22.97 -15.25 -5.29
C VAL A 42 -21.94 -15.06 -4.18
N ILE A 43 -22.28 -15.38 -2.93
CA ILE A 43 -21.35 -15.32 -1.80
C ILE A 43 -20.12 -16.21 -2.05
N GLU A 44 -20.34 -17.45 -2.50
CA GLU A 44 -19.25 -18.37 -2.83
C GLU A 44 -18.36 -17.82 -3.95
N GLN A 45 -18.94 -17.26 -5.01
CA GLN A 45 -18.17 -16.61 -6.08
C GLN A 45 -17.36 -15.42 -5.56
N GLU A 46 -17.92 -14.61 -4.68
CA GLU A 46 -17.26 -13.43 -4.14
C GLU A 46 -16.13 -13.80 -3.17
N ILE A 47 -16.31 -14.83 -2.33
CA ILE A 47 -15.23 -15.41 -1.51
C ILE A 47 -14.17 -16.03 -2.41
N ALA A 48 -14.55 -16.77 -3.46
CA ALA A 48 -13.60 -17.37 -4.39
C ALA A 48 -12.78 -16.32 -5.14
N ALA A 49 -13.38 -15.18 -5.49
CA ALA A 49 -12.72 -14.06 -6.15
C ALA A 49 -11.92 -13.15 -5.18
N CYS A 50 -12.13 -13.25 -3.86
CA CYS A 50 -11.43 -12.40 -2.92
C CYS A 50 -9.96 -12.82 -2.76
N HIS A 51 -9.11 -11.85 -2.45
CA HIS A 51 -7.69 -12.07 -2.14
C HIS A 51 -7.47 -12.20 -0.63
N CYS A 52 -8.35 -11.62 0.17
CA CYS A 52 -8.33 -11.65 1.62
C CYS A 52 -9.76 -11.76 2.15
N PHE A 53 -9.97 -12.59 3.16
CA PHE A 53 -11.21 -12.71 3.90
C PHE A 53 -11.06 -12.04 5.26
N LEU A 54 -11.73 -10.91 5.46
CA LEU A 54 -11.69 -10.13 6.69
C LEU A 54 -12.87 -10.55 7.57
N LEU A 55 -12.58 -11.10 8.75
CA LEU A 55 -13.58 -11.56 9.71
C LEU A 55 -13.71 -10.56 10.85
N ALA A 56 -14.87 -9.90 10.94
CA ALA A 56 -15.19 -9.01 12.05
C ALA A 56 -15.78 -9.80 13.23
N ILE A 57 -14.97 -9.97 14.28
CA ILE A 57 -15.27 -10.83 15.42
C ILE A 57 -16.05 -10.05 16.49
N THR A 58 -17.20 -10.63 16.81
CA THR A 58 -18.14 -10.26 17.89
C THR A 58 -18.78 -11.55 18.40
N PRO A 59 -19.39 -11.55 19.59
CA PRO A 59 -20.20 -12.70 20.02
C PRO A 59 -21.25 -13.10 18.95
N GLN A 60 -21.90 -12.13 18.33
CA GLN A 60 -22.95 -12.35 17.34
C GLN A 60 -22.42 -12.92 16.02
N SER A 61 -21.22 -12.53 15.58
CA SER A 61 -20.63 -13.09 14.35
C SER A 61 -20.09 -14.50 14.57
N LEU A 62 -19.58 -14.81 15.77
CA LEU A 62 -19.17 -16.16 16.11
C LEU A 62 -20.36 -17.12 16.23
N GLU A 63 -21.52 -16.67 16.70
CA GLU A 63 -22.75 -17.47 16.78
C GLU A 63 -23.54 -17.51 15.46
N SER A 64 -23.19 -16.68 14.47
CA SER A 64 -23.94 -16.58 13.21
C SER A 64 -23.62 -17.75 12.27
N GLU A 65 -24.63 -18.55 11.94
CA GLU A 65 -24.50 -19.63 10.94
C GLU A 65 -23.98 -19.12 9.58
N TYR A 66 -24.37 -17.90 9.17
CA TYR A 66 -23.88 -17.30 7.93
C TYR A 66 -22.38 -17.01 7.99
N CYS A 67 -21.90 -16.32 9.02
CA CYS A 67 -20.47 -16.02 9.18
C CYS A 67 -19.63 -17.30 9.29
N GLN A 68 -20.13 -18.32 9.99
CA GLN A 68 -19.45 -19.62 10.08
C GLN A 68 -19.34 -20.30 8.72
N ARG A 69 -20.44 -20.34 7.94
CA ARG A 69 -20.42 -20.94 6.59
C ARG A 69 -19.47 -20.19 5.64
N GLU A 70 -19.45 -18.86 5.69
CA GLU A 70 -18.54 -18.03 4.89
C GLU A 70 -17.06 -18.31 5.26
N LEU A 71 -16.77 -18.33 6.57
CA LEU A 71 -15.43 -18.61 7.10
C LEU A 71 -14.96 -20.02 6.70
N ASP A 72 -15.82 -21.03 6.83
CA ASP A 72 -15.52 -22.40 6.42
C ASP A 72 -15.24 -22.52 4.93
N TYR A 73 -16.00 -21.80 4.10
CA TYR A 73 -15.78 -21.79 2.66
C TYR A 73 -14.45 -21.08 2.30
N ALA A 74 -14.15 -19.94 2.92
CA ALA A 74 -12.88 -19.24 2.76
C ALA A 74 -11.68 -20.12 3.15
N ARG A 75 -11.80 -20.88 4.25
CA ARG A 75 -10.79 -21.85 4.69
C ARG A 75 -10.60 -22.99 3.70
N LYS A 76 -11.68 -23.55 3.14
CA LYS A 76 -11.60 -24.58 2.09
C LYS A 76 -10.83 -24.11 0.87
N LEU A 77 -10.96 -22.83 0.52
CA LEU A 77 -10.24 -22.21 -0.58
C LEU A 77 -8.84 -21.70 -0.19
N ASN A 78 -8.36 -21.99 1.03
CA ASN A 78 -7.09 -21.50 1.58
C ASN A 78 -6.93 -19.98 1.47
N LYS A 79 -8.02 -19.22 1.63
CA LYS A 79 -7.96 -17.76 1.60
C LYS A 79 -7.22 -17.24 2.84
N PRO A 80 -6.34 -16.23 2.70
CA PRO A 80 -5.79 -15.52 3.84
C PRO A 80 -6.91 -14.90 4.69
N ILE A 81 -6.96 -15.27 5.97
CA ILE A 81 -7.96 -14.78 6.92
C ILE A 81 -7.36 -13.64 7.75
N ALA A 82 -8.01 -12.48 7.74
CA ALA A 82 -7.66 -11.30 8.54
C ALA A 82 -8.70 -11.10 9.66
N PRO A 83 -8.49 -11.67 10.86
CA PRO A 83 -9.43 -11.49 11.96
C PRO A 83 -9.24 -10.13 12.65
N ILE A 84 -10.34 -9.39 12.81
CA ILE A 84 -10.40 -8.15 13.58
C ILE A 84 -11.41 -8.29 14.72
N LEU A 85 -11.02 -7.98 15.96
CA LEU A 85 -11.92 -8.02 17.11
C LEU A 85 -12.58 -6.66 17.27
N ILE A 86 -13.90 -6.58 17.13
CA ILE A 86 -14.63 -5.30 17.25
C ILE A 86 -15.48 -5.22 18.53
N GLN A 87 -15.75 -6.36 19.17
CA GLN A 87 -16.34 -6.46 20.51
C GLN A 87 -15.68 -7.59 21.29
N PRO A 88 -15.53 -7.49 22.63
CA PRO A 88 -14.98 -8.56 23.44
C PRO A 88 -15.75 -9.87 23.23
N ALA A 89 -15.03 -10.92 22.85
CA ALA A 89 -15.59 -12.24 22.57
C ALA A 89 -14.58 -13.33 22.93
N THR A 90 -15.07 -14.52 23.27
CA THR A 90 -14.23 -15.71 23.46
C THR A 90 -13.78 -16.21 22.09
N ILE A 91 -12.49 -16.03 21.79
CA ILE A 91 -11.93 -16.37 20.48
C ILE A 91 -11.78 -17.89 20.35
N PRO A 92 -12.30 -18.50 19.27
CA PRO A 92 -12.08 -19.90 18.96
C PRO A 92 -10.59 -20.27 18.78
N GLU A 93 -10.22 -21.50 19.15
CA GLU A 93 -8.83 -21.97 19.18
C GLU A 93 -8.12 -21.97 17.82
N ASP A 94 -8.88 -22.23 16.77
CA ASP A 94 -8.45 -22.18 15.38
C ASP A 94 -8.07 -20.76 14.91
N LEU A 95 -8.66 -19.72 15.50
CA LEU A 95 -8.32 -18.31 15.24
C LEU A 95 -7.15 -17.81 16.09
N HIS A 96 -6.82 -18.45 17.22
CA HIS A 96 -5.66 -18.08 18.05
C HIS A 96 -4.31 -18.22 17.33
N LYS A 97 -4.26 -19.02 16.27
CA LYS A 97 -3.06 -19.21 15.44
C LYS A 97 -2.80 -18.05 14.48
N LEU A 98 -3.80 -17.17 14.30
CA LEU A 98 -3.72 -16.01 13.43
C LEU A 98 -3.43 -14.74 14.24
N GLN A 99 -2.78 -13.77 13.59
CA GLN A 99 -2.57 -12.46 14.20
C GLN A 99 -3.91 -11.70 14.23
N LEU A 100 -4.49 -11.57 15.42
CA LEU A 100 -5.72 -10.83 15.68
C LEU A 100 -5.43 -9.35 15.91
N ILE A 101 -6.20 -8.47 15.27
CA ILE A 101 -6.14 -7.02 15.51
C ILE A 101 -7.31 -6.62 16.41
N ASP A 102 -7.00 -6.09 17.60
CA ASP A 102 -8.02 -5.61 18.54
C ASP A 102 -8.44 -4.18 18.22
N LEU A 103 -9.71 -4.03 17.84
CA LEU A 103 -10.39 -2.77 17.50
C LEU A 103 -11.56 -2.49 18.45
N CYS A 104 -11.64 -3.11 19.63
CA CYS A 104 -12.75 -2.89 20.58
C CYS A 104 -12.85 -1.43 21.04
N ALA A 105 -11.73 -0.70 21.07
CA ALA A 105 -11.68 0.73 21.37
C ALA A 105 -11.91 1.64 20.14
N GLY A 106 -12.25 1.07 18.98
CA GLY A 106 -12.42 1.77 17.72
C GLY A 106 -11.11 2.01 16.94
N LEU A 107 -11.22 2.83 15.89
CA LEU A 107 -10.07 3.26 15.08
C LEU A 107 -9.34 4.40 15.79
N THR A 108 -8.20 4.07 16.38
CA THR A 108 -7.17 5.00 16.84
C THR A 108 -6.03 5.01 15.83
N ALA A 109 -5.09 5.94 15.94
CA ALA A 109 -3.88 5.93 15.10
C ALA A 109 -3.15 4.58 15.16
N THR A 110 -2.98 4.03 16.37
CA THR A 110 -2.28 2.75 16.60
C THR A 110 -3.03 1.57 15.99
N THR A 111 -4.35 1.48 16.23
CA THR A 111 -5.14 0.36 15.72
C THR A 111 -5.35 0.44 14.20
N THR A 112 -5.39 1.65 13.64
CA THR A 112 -5.38 1.88 12.18
C THR A 112 -4.08 1.41 11.56
N ILE A 113 -2.92 1.74 12.15
CA ILE A 113 -1.61 1.25 11.70
C ILE A 113 -1.56 -0.28 11.75
N ALA A 114 -2.00 -0.89 12.86
CA ALA A 114 -2.02 -2.35 13.00
C ALA A 114 -2.87 -3.03 11.92
N LEU A 115 -4.06 -2.49 11.63
CA LEU A 115 -4.94 -2.97 10.57
C LEU A 115 -4.29 -2.86 9.19
N LEU A 116 -3.78 -1.67 8.85
CA LEU A 116 -3.11 -1.46 7.58
C LEU A 116 -1.86 -2.35 7.44
N ASN A 117 -1.15 -2.62 8.54
CA ASN A 117 -0.01 -3.53 8.54
C ASN A 117 -0.39 -4.98 8.30
N GLY A 118 -1.41 -5.49 8.99
CA GLY A 118 -1.89 -6.86 8.78
C GLY A 118 -2.35 -7.08 7.34
N LEU A 119 -3.14 -6.15 6.78
CA LEU A 119 -3.60 -6.23 5.39
C LEU A 119 -2.44 -6.09 4.39
N PHE A 120 -1.50 -5.20 4.71
CA PHE A 120 -0.11 -5.24 4.26
C PHE A 120 0.44 -6.62 3.98
N GLU A 121 0.71 -7.31 5.07
CA GLU A 121 1.42 -8.56 5.03
C GLU A 121 0.70 -9.59 4.16
N ILE A 122 -0.63 -9.55 4.16
CA ILE A 122 -1.45 -10.36 3.26
C ILE A 122 -1.25 -9.95 1.80
N GLU A 123 -1.33 -8.67 1.43
CA GLU A 123 -1.08 -8.22 0.06
C GLU A 123 0.32 -8.60 -0.41
N ARG A 124 1.32 -8.44 0.45
CA ARG A 124 2.70 -8.83 0.17
C ARG A 124 2.81 -10.32 -0.08
N GLN A 125 2.12 -11.16 0.68
CA GLN A 125 2.11 -12.60 0.44
C GLN A 125 1.38 -12.93 -0.86
N VAL A 126 0.21 -12.35 -1.10
CA VAL A 126 -0.63 -12.71 -2.27
C VAL A 126 -0.01 -12.24 -3.58
N PHE A 127 0.57 -11.04 -3.62
CA PHE A 127 0.98 -10.40 -4.85
C PHE A 127 2.50 -10.31 -5.06
N ASN A 128 3.36 -10.63 -4.09
CA ASN A 128 4.80 -10.46 -4.29
C ASN A 128 5.39 -11.60 -5.14
N PRO A 129 5.70 -11.34 -6.43
CA PRO A 129 6.28 -12.36 -7.29
C PRO A 129 7.65 -12.83 -6.81
N LEU A 130 8.43 -11.94 -6.16
CA LEU A 130 9.78 -12.25 -5.68
C LEU A 130 9.81 -13.18 -4.46
N ARG A 131 8.65 -13.46 -3.85
CA ARG A 131 8.51 -14.38 -2.70
C ARG A 131 7.69 -15.63 -3.01
N ASN A 132 6.74 -15.52 -3.95
CA ASN A 132 5.80 -16.59 -4.27
C ASN A 132 5.85 -16.93 -5.77
N PRO A 133 6.80 -17.78 -6.21
CA PRO A 133 6.91 -18.21 -7.61
C PRO A 133 5.74 -19.12 -8.09
N GLY A 134 4.80 -19.50 -7.21
CA GLY A 134 3.89 -20.63 -7.44
C GLY A 134 2.39 -20.36 -7.60
N SER A 135 1.90 -19.14 -7.86
CA SER A 135 0.46 -18.93 -8.07
C SER A 135 0.04 -19.31 -9.50
N ASN A 136 -0.69 -20.41 -9.64
CA ASN A 136 -1.34 -20.94 -10.86
C ASN A 136 -2.41 -20.00 -11.45
N GLY A 137 -2.02 -18.79 -11.84
CA GLY A 137 -2.75 -17.98 -12.81
C GLY A 137 -2.24 -18.29 -14.21
N GLU A 138 -3.10 -18.15 -15.23
CA GLU A 138 -2.73 -18.38 -16.63
C GLU A 138 -1.38 -17.74 -16.98
N ALA A 139 -0.51 -18.53 -17.61
CA ALA A 139 0.87 -18.14 -17.89
C ALA A 139 0.90 -16.87 -18.78
N PRO A 140 1.57 -15.79 -18.33
CA PRO A 140 1.68 -14.57 -19.13
C PRO A 140 2.44 -14.80 -20.45
N THR A 141 2.06 -14.03 -21.46
CA THR A 141 2.45 -14.19 -22.87
C THR A 141 3.82 -13.64 -23.29
N GLN A 142 4.74 -13.32 -22.37
CA GLN A 142 6.13 -12.96 -22.73
C GLN A 142 7.12 -13.52 -21.70
N HIS A 143 8.09 -14.31 -22.19
CA HIS A 143 9.10 -14.99 -21.38
C HIS A 143 10.25 -14.04 -21.00
N LEU A 144 10.06 -13.28 -19.91
CA LEU A 144 11.14 -12.63 -19.18
C LEU A 144 11.05 -13.06 -17.72
N SER A 145 12.08 -13.74 -17.24
CA SER A 145 12.24 -14.10 -15.84
C SER A 145 12.40 -12.84 -14.99
N ILE A 146 11.66 -12.73 -13.88
CA ILE A 146 11.87 -11.66 -12.89
C ILE A 146 13.27 -11.69 -12.26
N SER A 147 13.99 -12.80 -12.43
CA SER A 147 15.38 -12.97 -12.00
C SER A 147 16.34 -12.02 -12.70
N ASP A 148 15.90 -11.24 -13.68
CA ASP A 148 16.69 -10.18 -14.33
C ASP A 148 16.10 -8.77 -14.13
N LEU A 149 15.23 -8.57 -13.12
CA LEU A 149 14.67 -7.24 -12.80
C LEU A 149 15.63 -6.42 -11.92
N TYR A 150 16.19 -5.33 -12.47
CA TYR A 150 17.10 -4.45 -11.76
C TYR A 150 16.42 -3.19 -11.21
N PHE A 151 16.66 -2.90 -9.93
CA PHE A 151 16.37 -1.60 -9.34
C PHE A 151 17.54 -0.65 -9.57
N VAL A 152 17.34 0.38 -10.39
CA VAL A 152 18.36 1.38 -10.72
C VAL A 152 18.18 2.62 -9.86
N SER A 153 19.16 2.89 -8.99
CA SER A 153 19.17 4.05 -8.09
C SER A 153 20.52 4.17 -7.39
N VAL A 154 21.04 5.39 -7.16
CA VAL A 154 22.23 5.61 -6.30
C VAL A 154 21.91 5.56 -4.81
N SER A 155 20.64 5.68 -4.43
CA SER A 155 20.22 5.71 -3.03
C SER A 155 20.16 4.31 -2.42
N ARG A 156 21.12 4.00 -1.54
CA ARG A 156 21.11 2.78 -0.72
C ARG A 156 19.91 2.73 0.22
N THR A 157 19.50 3.87 0.79
CA THR A 157 18.31 3.95 1.65
C THR A 157 17.04 3.49 0.92
N LYS A 158 16.83 3.94 -0.33
CA LYS A 158 15.68 3.48 -1.12
C LYS A 158 15.71 1.97 -1.35
N ARG A 159 16.88 1.42 -1.69
CA ARG A 159 17.05 -0.03 -1.86
C ARG A 159 16.62 -0.79 -0.60
N LEU A 160 17.15 -0.41 0.56
CA LEU A 160 16.84 -1.08 1.83
C LEU A 160 15.34 -1.01 2.16
N ILE A 161 14.72 0.16 1.97
CA ILE A 161 13.27 0.33 2.16
C ILE A 161 12.50 -0.63 1.26
N TYR A 162 12.82 -0.69 -0.04
CA TYR A 162 12.13 -1.60 -0.95
C TYR A 162 12.38 -3.06 -0.62
N GLU A 163 13.62 -3.47 -0.31
CA GLU A 163 13.93 -4.84 0.11
C GLU A 163 13.15 -5.25 1.36
N GLN A 164 12.95 -4.34 2.32
CA GLN A 164 12.13 -4.57 3.51
C GLN A 164 10.63 -4.68 3.18
N ILE A 165 10.12 -3.75 2.37
CA ILE A 165 8.72 -3.74 1.92
C ILE A 165 8.41 -5.03 1.14
N LEU A 166 9.29 -5.46 0.24
CA LEU A 166 9.16 -6.70 -0.52
C LEU A 166 9.41 -7.93 0.37
N GLY A 167 10.28 -7.82 1.37
CA GLY A 167 10.81 -8.97 2.10
C GLY A 167 11.69 -9.88 1.23
N ALA A 168 12.26 -9.35 0.15
CA ALA A 168 13.12 -10.03 -0.80
C ALA A 168 14.28 -9.11 -1.20
N LYS A 169 15.44 -9.69 -1.53
CA LYS A 169 16.58 -8.91 -2.03
C LYS A 169 16.31 -8.48 -3.47
N LEU A 170 16.69 -7.24 -3.78
CA LEU A 170 16.59 -6.69 -5.13
C LEU A 170 17.93 -6.78 -5.84
N GLN A 171 17.90 -7.01 -7.15
CA GLN A 171 19.07 -6.77 -7.99
C GLN A 171 19.27 -5.27 -8.11
N PHE A 172 20.24 -4.75 -7.38
CA PHE A 172 20.44 -3.31 -7.24
C PHE A 172 21.60 -2.84 -8.10
N MET A 173 21.35 -1.82 -8.92
CA MET A 173 22.34 -1.23 -9.80
C MET A 173 22.53 0.26 -9.46
N PRO A 174 23.66 0.66 -8.83
CA PRO A 174 23.89 2.03 -8.37
C PRO A 174 24.36 2.95 -9.51
N ILE A 175 23.49 3.18 -10.49
CA ILE A 175 23.76 4.09 -11.61
C ILE A 175 23.07 5.43 -11.34
N GLU A 176 23.82 6.50 -11.55
CA GLU A 176 23.27 7.85 -11.60
C GLU A 176 22.59 8.07 -12.94
N VAL A 177 21.30 8.34 -12.89
CA VAL A 177 20.49 8.68 -14.07
C VAL A 177 20.05 10.12 -13.95
N ASP A 178 20.13 10.86 -15.04
CA ASP A 178 19.77 12.28 -15.07
C ASP A 178 18.33 12.50 -14.59
N GLU A 179 18.17 13.46 -13.67
CA GLU A 179 16.89 13.77 -13.04
C GLU A 179 16.37 15.09 -13.60
N LEU A 180 15.47 14.96 -14.59
CA LEU A 180 14.82 16.11 -15.20
C LEU A 180 14.08 16.93 -14.14
N GLN A 181 14.30 18.25 -14.13
CA GLN A 181 13.62 19.15 -13.19
C GLN A 181 12.20 19.46 -13.73
N ARG A 182 11.22 18.71 -13.24
CA ARG A 182 9.78 18.88 -13.53
C ARG A 182 8.97 18.82 -12.24
N VAL A 183 7.86 19.55 -12.22
CA VAL A 183 6.89 19.52 -11.11
C VAL A 183 6.20 18.16 -11.08
N ASP A 184 5.83 17.59 -12.23
CA ASP A 184 5.20 16.27 -12.30
C ASP A 184 6.23 15.15 -12.05
N PRO A 185 6.14 14.39 -10.94
CA PRO A 185 7.05 13.28 -10.67
C PRO A 185 6.92 12.11 -11.67
N VAL A 186 5.79 11.98 -12.37
CA VAL A 186 5.60 10.94 -13.39
C VAL A 186 6.48 11.20 -14.60
N GLU A 187 6.58 12.45 -15.06
CA GLU A 187 7.50 12.84 -16.14
C GLU A 187 8.96 12.55 -15.75
N VAL A 188 9.34 12.88 -14.52
CA VAL A 188 10.70 12.63 -14.00
C VAL A 188 11.01 11.13 -13.99
N ALA A 189 10.13 10.31 -13.40
CA ALA A 189 10.33 8.87 -13.32
C ALA A 189 10.36 8.22 -14.72
N SER A 190 9.46 8.65 -15.62
CA SER A 190 9.39 8.16 -16.99
C SER A 190 10.66 8.46 -17.78
N ARG A 191 11.26 9.63 -17.59
CA ARG A 191 12.55 9.94 -18.21
C ARG A 191 13.69 9.11 -17.62
N LYS A 192 13.72 8.97 -16.29
CA LYS A 192 14.74 8.18 -15.58
C LYS A 192 14.76 6.73 -16.02
N VAL A 193 13.60 6.10 -16.22
CA VAL A 193 13.55 4.69 -16.64
C VAL A 193 14.05 4.49 -18.06
N VAL A 194 13.82 5.46 -18.97
CA VAL A 194 14.35 5.41 -20.33
C VAL A 194 15.89 5.43 -20.31
N THR A 195 16.49 6.34 -19.53
CA THR A 195 17.94 6.39 -19.38
C THR A 195 18.49 5.14 -18.69
N ALA A 196 17.82 4.64 -17.66
CA ALA A 196 18.21 3.41 -16.98
C ALA A 196 18.21 2.20 -17.94
N TRP A 197 17.16 2.05 -18.75
CA TRP A 197 17.06 0.98 -19.75
C TRP A 197 18.16 1.07 -20.80
N GLN A 198 18.49 2.27 -21.29
CA GLN A 198 19.55 2.48 -22.29
C GLN A 198 20.93 2.01 -21.79
N ILE A 199 21.18 2.11 -20.48
CA ILE A 199 22.46 1.70 -19.87
C ILE A 199 22.45 0.22 -19.52
N VAL A 200 21.36 -0.28 -18.93
CA VAL A 200 21.31 -1.63 -18.36
C VAL A 200 20.93 -2.69 -19.40
N GLN A 201 20.08 -2.34 -20.37
CA GLN A 201 19.57 -3.23 -21.44
C GLN A 201 18.98 -4.56 -20.93
N LYS A 202 18.38 -4.53 -19.73
CA LYS A 202 17.62 -5.60 -19.08
C LYS A 202 16.42 -4.99 -18.36
N PRO A 203 15.38 -5.77 -17.98
CA PRO A 203 14.24 -5.23 -17.27
C PRO A 203 14.67 -4.39 -16.07
N VAL A 204 14.24 -3.13 -16.03
CA VAL A 204 14.61 -2.18 -14.99
C VAL A 204 13.39 -1.49 -14.42
N PHE A 205 13.49 -1.10 -13.16
CA PHE A 205 12.65 -0.06 -12.61
C PHE A 205 13.47 0.98 -11.86
N VAL A 206 12.92 2.19 -11.80
CA VAL A 206 13.44 3.35 -11.06
C VAL A 206 12.34 3.87 -10.14
N GLU A 207 12.72 4.72 -9.19
CA GLU A 207 11.76 5.39 -8.31
C GLU A 207 12.03 6.90 -8.21
N GLN A 208 10.93 7.67 -8.27
CA GLN A 208 10.90 9.09 -7.96
C GLN A 208 9.97 9.36 -6.78
N THR A 209 10.50 9.98 -5.73
CA THR A 209 9.69 10.44 -4.59
C THR A 209 9.50 11.94 -4.66
N ALA A 210 8.28 12.41 -4.43
CA ALA A 210 7.90 13.80 -4.44
C ALA A 210 7.01 14.18 -3.25
N LEU A 211 6.97 15.46 -2.95
CA LEU A 211 6.06 16.10 -2.03
C LEU A 211 5.38 17.24 -2.79
N ALA A 212 4.06 17.16 -2.96
CA ALA A 212 3.27 18.15 -3.69
C ALA A 212 2.42 18.95 -2.71
N VAL A 213 2.61 20.27 -2.63
CA VAL A 213 1.85 21.16 -1.74
C VAL A 213 0.80 21.91 -2.56
N ARG A 214 -0.47 21.77 -2.18
CA ARG A 214 -1.60 22.29 -2.99
C ARG A 214 -1.60 23.82 -3.07
N ALA A 215 -1.34 24.51 -1.96
CA ALA A 215 -1.25 25.97 -1.94
C ALA A 215 -0.15 26.54 -2.84
N TRP A 216 0.87 25.74 -3.19
CA TRP A 216 1.93 26.13 -4.12
C TRP A 216 1.71 25.61 -5.55
N GLY A 217 0.49 25.17 -5.89
CA GLY A 217 0.18 24.61 -7.20
C GLY A 217 0.88 23.28 -7.48
N GLY A 218 1.18 22.49 -6.44
CA GLY A 218 1.84 21.18 -6.56
C GLY A 218 3.37 21.22 -6.43
N LEU A 219 3.97 22.39 -6.26
CA LEU A 219 5.39 22.50 -5.92
C LEU A 219 5.67 21.95 -4.50
N PRO A 220 6.89 21.47 -4.20
CA PRO A 220 8.00 21.29 -5.13
C PRO A 220 7.83 20.11 -6.10
N GLY A 221 6.91 19.19 -5.83
CA GLY A 221 6.61 18.05 -6.71
C GLY A 221 7.85 17.21 -7.00
N GLY A 222 8.07 16.85 -8.27
CA GLY A 222 9.25 16.12 -8.73
C GLY A 222 10.59 16.76 -8.34
N MET A 223 10.64 18.07 -8.08
CA MET A 223 11.84 18.82 -7.69
C MET A 223 12.07 18.88 -6.16
N THR A 224 11.42 18.01 -5.40
CA THR A 224 11.49 18.00 -3.93
C THR A 224 12.92 18.05 -3.39
N ASN A 225 13.86 17.31 -3.97
CA ASN A 225 15.26 17.31 -3.53
C ASN A 225 15.89 18.70 -3.67
N VAL A 226 15.74 19.33 -4.83
CA VAL A 226 16.27 20.68 -5.11
C VAL A 226 15.74 21.69 -4.09
N PHE A 227 14.44 21.68 -3.83
CA PHE A 227 13.82 22.60 -2.88
C PHE A 227 14.26 22.34 -1.44
N THR A 228 14.24 21.08 -1.00
CA THR A 228 14.65 20.74 0.38
C THR A 228 16.12 21.05 0.63
N SER A 229 17.01 20.85 -0.36
CA SER A 229 18.43 21.19 -0.26
C SER A 229 18.69 22.70 -0.28
N ALA A 230 17.97 23.46 -1.12
CA ALA A 230 18.19 24.89 -1.27
C ALA A 230 17.55 25.72 -0.15
N MET A 231 16.29 25.43 0.20
CA MET A 231 15.55 26.20 1.20
C MET A 231 15.75 25.69 2.62
N GLY A 232 15.92 24.37 2.79
CA GLY A 232 15.80 23.71 4.08
C GLY A 232 14.34 23.59 4.54
N MET A 233 14.06 22.57 5.35
CA MET A 233 12.71 22.23 5.82
C MET A 233 12.04 23.36 6.60
N GLY A 234 12.79 24.08 7.46
CA GLY A 234 12.23 25.16 8.27
C GLY A 234 11.69 26.33 7.42
N ASN A 235 12.39 26.69 6.33
CA ASN A 235 11.92 27.74 5.43
C ASN A 235 10.77 27.27 4.54
N LEU A 236 10.73 25.98 4.17
CA LEU A 236 9.58 25.39 3.49
C LEU A 236 8.31 25.50 4.34
N CYS A 237 8.37 25.09 5.62
CA CYS A 237 7.24 25.28 6.55
C CYS A 237 6.85 26.77 6.66
N ARG A 238 7.84 27.65 6.87
CA ARG A 238 7.58 29.09 7.03
C ARG A 238 6.93 29.71 5.79
N ALA A 239 7.32 29.28 4.59
CA ALA A 239 6.74 29.77 3.34
C ALA A 239 5.26 29.39 3.22
N LEU A 240 4.84 28.28 3.81
CA LEU A 240 3.45 27.83 3.77
C LEU A 240 2.57 28.55 4.81
N ASN A 241 3.14 29.08 5.89
CA ASN A 241 2.40 29.82 6.93
C ASN A 241 1.64 31.06 6.40
N ALA A 242 1.93 31.52 5.18
CA ALA A 242 1.20 32.61 4.52
C ALA A 242 -0.13 32.14 3.89
N PHE A 243 -0.41 30.84 3.90
CA PHE A 243 -1.60 30.21 3.33
C PHE A 243 -2.38 29.51 4.44
N ASP A 244 -3.72 29.54 4.36
CA ASP A 244 -4.56 28.76 5.28
C ASP A 244 -4.51 27.25 4.94
N ASP A 245 -4.29 26.93 3.67
CA ASP A 245 -4.26 25.58 3.14
C ASP A 245 -2.88 24.93 3.28
N HIS A 246 -2.76 23.97 4.20
CA HIS A 246 -1.54 23.22 4.46
C HIS A 246 -1.51 21.84 3.79
N TYR A 247 -2.50 21.52 2.96
CA TYR A 247 -2.62 20.20 2.33
C TYR A 247 -1.43 19.87 1.44
N ALA A 248 -0.95 18.63 1.56
CA ALA A 248 0.08 18.07 0.70
C ALA A 248 -0.12 16.58 0.42
N GLU A 249 0.47 16.11 -0.67
CA GLU A 249 0.56 14.70 -1.01
C GLU A 249 2.01 14.24 -1.07
N ALA A 250 2.32 13.20 -0.30
CA ALA A 250 3.55 12.45 -0.45
C ALA A 250 3.36 11.43 -1.58
N ILE A 251 4.20 11.50 -2.61
CA ILE A 251 4.04 10.73 -3.85
C ILE A 251 5.30 9.87 -4.07
N SER A 252 5.11 8.61 -4.47
CA SER A 252 6.16 7.76 -5.03
C SER A 252 5.70 7.24 -6.38
N VAL A 253 6.55 7.41 -7.38
CA VAL A 253 6.34 6.89 -8.73
C VAL A 253 7.40 5.85 -9.01
N ILE A 254 6.97 4.62 -9.22
CA ILE A 254 7.80 3.57 -9.79
C ILE A 254 7.61 3.62 -11.31
N ALA A 255 8.71 3.68 -12.06
CA ALA A 255 8.66 3.56 -13.52
C ALA A 255 9.45 2.32 -13.93
N PHE A 256 8.85 1.49 -14.77
CA PHE A 256 9.37 0.22 -15.24
C PHE A 256 9.55 0.23 -16.76
N SER A 257 10.59 -0.48 -17.23
CA SER A 257 10.85 -0.74 -18.64
C SER A 257 11.54 -2.08 -18.84
N ASP A 258 11.04 -2.90 -19.75
CA ASP A 258 11.73 -4.10 -20.27
C ASP A 258 12.14 -3.97 -21.75
N GLY A 259 11.99 -2.77 -22.31
CA GLY A 259 12.32 -2.45 -23.70
C GLY A 259 11.07 -2.34 -24.58
N ASP A 260 10.12 -3.25 -24.39
CA ASP A 260 8.86 -3.30 -25.13
C ASP A 260 7.75 -2.54 -24.39
N ILE A 261 7.61 -2.84 -23.09
CA ILE A 261 6.64 -2.23 -22.20
C ILE A 261 7.32 -1.15 -21.37
N ARG A 262 6.67 0.01 -21.30
CA ARG A 262 6.97 1.06 -20.32
C ARG A 262 5.71 1.42 -19.56
N ARG A 263 5.79 1.40 -18.23
CA ARG A 263 4.65 1.69 -17.37
C ARG A 263 5.08 2.36 -16.06
N THR A 264 4.21 3.21 -15.54
CA THR A 264 4.38 3.89 -14.26
C THR A 264 3.32 3.45 -13.25
N PHE A 265 3.70 3.38 -11.98
CA PHE A 265 2.85 3.03 -10.85
C PHE A 265 2.99 4.12 -9.80
N VAL A 266 1.86 4.73 -9.44
CA VAL A 266 1.84 5.91 -8.58
C VAL A 266 1.19 5.55 -7.25
N GLY A 267 1.95 5.70 -6.18
CA GLY A 267 1.43 5.71 -4.83
C GLY A 267 1.38 7.15 -4.33
N ALA A 268 0.23 7.57 -3.83
CA ALA A 268 0.04 8.87 -3.19
C ALA A 268 -0.49 8.66 -1.76
N LEU A 269 -0.04 9.50 -0.84
CA LEU A 269 -0.51 9.56 0.53
C LEU A 269 -0.88 11.01 0.86
N PRO A 270 -2.18 11.30 1.07
CA PRO A 270 -2.61 12.62 1.48
C PRO A 270 -2.16 12.93 2.90
N GLY A 271 -1.98 14.22 3.18
CA GLY A 271 -1.58 14.73 4.47
C GLY A 271 -1.47 16.25 4.47
N GLU A 272 -0.69 16.78 5.41
CA GLU A 272 -0.47 18.20 5.59
C GLU A 272 1.00 18.48 5.90
N ILE A 273 1.42 19.71 5.63
CA ILE A 273 2.75 20.19 6.03
C ILE A 273 2.65 20.82 7.41
N ALA A 274 3.51 20.37 8.33
CA ALA A 274 3.63 20.92 9.66
C ALA A 274 4.07 22.40 9.64
N SER A 275 3.60 23.19 10.61
CA SER A 275 4.01 24.60 10.81
C SER A 275 5.50 24.77 11.13
N ARG A 276 6.15 23.71 11.63
CA ARG A 276 7.60 23.61 11.84
C ARG A 276 8.05 22.15 11.77
N PRO A 277 9.32 21.88 11.42
CA PRO A 277 9.86 20.52 11.47
C PRO A 277 9.76 19.92 12.89
N ARG A 278 9.36 18.65 12.98
CA ARG A 278 9.29 17.87 14.22
C ARG A 278 9.87 16.48 14.02
N GLY A 279 10.57 15.98 15.04
CA GLY A 279 11.19 14.65 15.03
C GLY A 279 12.43 14.56 14.12
N GLU A 280 12.87 13.33 13.87
CA GLU A 280 14.05 12.99 13.08
C GLU A 280 13.67 12.10 11.90
N GLY A 281 14.44 12.12 10.82
CA GLY A 281 14.17 11.25 9.69
C GLY A 281 14.88 11.68 8.43
N TYR A 282 14.66 10.94 7.35
CA TYR A 282 15.25 11.26 6.08
C TYR A 282 14.40 12.29 5.31
N ARG A 283 15.07 13.18 4.59
CA ARG A 283 14.44 14.13 3.65
C ARG A 283 13.36 14.99 4.32
N TRP A 284 12.12 14.92 3.85
CA TRP A 284 11.00 15.75 4.29
C TRP A 284 10.13 15.09 5.37
N ASN A 285 10.53 13.93 5.90
CA ASN A 285 9.78 13.25 6.96
C ASN A 285 9.43 14.18 8.15
N PRO A 286 10.35 15.05 8.64
CA PRO A 286 10.04 15.92 9.76
C PRO A 286 8.96 16.98 9.51
N ILE A 287 8.49 17.17 8.27
CA ILE A 287 7.52 18.21 7.94
C ILE A 287 6.21 17.67 7.39
N PHE A 288 6.08 16.38 7.10
CA PHE A 288 4.87 15.80 6.54
C PHE A 288 4.08 15.05 7.61
N ILE A 289 2.81 15.44 7.79
CA ILE A 289 1.84 14.82 8.69
C ILE A 289 0.87 14.02 7.81
N PRO A 290 0.89 12.68 7.82
CA PRO A 290 -0.05 11.89 7.04
C PRO A 290 -1.50 12.11 7.53
N GLN A 291 -2.46 12.08 6.62
CA GLN A 291 -3.87 12.28 6.95
C GLN A 291 -4.35 11.29 8.02
N GLY A 292 -5.03 11.80 9.04
CA GLY A 292 -5.53 10.98 10.18
C GLY A 292 -4.53 10.83 11.33
N PHE A 293 -3.39 11.52 11.28
CA PHE A 293 -2.37 11.52 12.33
C PHE A 293 -2.02 12.95 12.75
N ASP A 294 -1.53 13.11 13.99
CA ASP A 294 -1.01 14.38 14.50
C ASP A 294 0.53 14.45 14.49
N LYS A 295 1.17 13.31 14.28
CA LYS A 295 2.63 13.14 14.24
C LYS A 295 3.15 13.34 12.82
N THR A 296 4.30 13.98 12.68
CA THR A 296 5.02 13.95 11.40
C THR A 296 5.61 12.56 11.17
N PHE A 297 5.98 12.23 9.93
CA PHE A 297 6.80 11.05 9.66
C PHE A 297 8.14 11.06 10.42
N GLY A 298 8.63 12.22 10.84
CA GLY A 298 9.83 12.31 11.66
C GLY A 298 9.60 11.94 13.14
N GLU A 299 8.35 11.95 13.59
CA GLU A 299 7.96 11.56 14.96
C GLU A 299 7.47 10.11 15.04
N MET A 300 7.37 9.42 13.89
CA MET A 300 6.97 8.03 13.75
C MET A 300 8.20 7.12 13.67
N ASN A 301 8.08 5.89 14.16
CA ASN A 301 9.11 4.88 13.95
C ASN A 301 9.08 4.33 12.52
N GLU A 302 10.12 3.60 12.13
CA GLU A 302 10.27 3.10 10.75
C GLU A 302 9.14 2.17 10.32
N GLU A 303 8.66 1.30 11.21
CA GLU A 303 7.57 0.37 10.92
C GLU A 303 6.25 1.11 10.68
N GLU A 304 5.95 2.13 11.49
CA GLU A 304 4.80 3.01 11.31
C GLU A 304 4.88 3.74 9.96
N VAL A 305 6.02 4.33 9.61
CA VAL A 305 6.18 5.04 8.32
C VAL A 305 5.98 4.07 7.16
N LEU A 306 6.62 2.90 7.19
CA LEU A 306 6.52 1.91 6.13
C LEU A 306 5.07 1.43 5.93
N SER A 307 4.30 1.28 7.02
CA SER A 307 2.91 0.84 7.00
C SER A 307 1.98 1.71 6.17
N ILE A 308 2.17 3.02 6.19
CA ILE A 308 1.27 3.96 5.51
C ILE A 308 1.92 4.61 4.28
N SER A 309 3.21 4.37 4.06
CA SER A 309 3.98 5.04 3.01
C SER A 309 3.37 4.91 1.62
N MET A 310 3.44 6.01 0.87
CA MET A 310 3.16 6.06 -0.56
C MET A 310 3.96 5.02 -1.37
N ARG A 311 5.18 4.66 -0.95
CA ARG A 311 5.99 3.60 -1.60
C ARG A 311 5.31 2.24 -1.53
N ARG A 312 4.65 1.95 -0.41
CA ARG A 312 3.86 0.73 -0.22
C ARG A 312 2.76 0.61 -1.26
N ARG A 313 2.05 1.71 -1.52
CA ARG A 313 0.97 1.76 -2.52
C ARG A 313 1.52 1.55 -3.94
N ALA A 314 2.57 2.28 -4.30
CA ALA A 314 3.21 2.16 -5.61
C ALA A 314 3.74 0.75 -5.89
N ILE A 315 4.38 0.11 -4.89
CA ILE A 315 4.96 -1.22 -5.08
C ILE A 315 3.90 -2.29 -5.25
N VAL A 316 2.76 -2.18 -4.57
CA VAL A 316 1.69 -3.18 -4.65
C VAL A 316 1.12 -3.20 -6.07
N ASP A 317 0.88 -2.03 -6.67
CA ASP A 317 0.39 -1.96 -8.05
C ASP A 317 1.44 -2.45 -9.04
N PHE A 318 2.73 -2.15 -8.79
CA PHE A 318 3.82 -2.68 -9.59
C PHE A 318 3.91 -4.22 -9.51
N MET A 319 3.81 -4.79 -8.32
CA MET A 319 3.81 -6.24 -8.09
C MET A 319 2.67 -6.94 -8.82
N ARG A 320 1.44 -6.42 -8.71
CA ARG A 320 0.28 -6.97 -9.42
C ARG A 320 0.50 -6.98 -10.93
N PHE A 321 1.07 -5.90 -11.46
CA PHE A 321 1.45 -5.85 -12.87
C PHE A 321 2.48 -6.92 -13.23
N LEU A 322 3.55 -7.07 -12.44
CA LEU A 322 4.56 -8.08 -12.70
C LEU A 322 3.97 -9.50 -12.67
N GLN A 323 3.20 -9.84 -11.63
CA GLN A 323 2.56 -11.16 -11.48
C GLN A 323 1.60 -11.48 -12.64
N SER A 324 0.92 -10.47 -13.19
CA SER A 324 -0.04 -10.67 -14.28
C SER A 324 0.61 -10.74 -15.68
N ASN A 325 1.85 -10.27 -15.84
CA ASN A 325 2.48 -10.07 -17.15
C ASN A 325 3.81 -10.82 -17.34
N TYR A 326 4.42 -11.37 -16.28
CA TYR A 326 5.74 -12.01 -16.34
C TYR A 326 5.75 -13.34 -15.61
N VAL A 327 6.46 -14.31 -16.18
CA VAL A 327 6.68 -15.63 -15.56
C VAL A 327 7.84 -15.52 -14.59
N LEU A 328 7.68 -16.14 -13.43
CA LEU A 328 8.65 -16.14 -12.35
C LEU A 328 9.31 -17.52 -12.36
N ASP A 329 10.64 -17.56 -12.44
CA ASP A 329 11.40 -18.81 -12.34
C ASP A 329 11.38 -19.38 -10.91
#